data_AF-A0A5P2AM21-F1
#
_entry.id   AF-A0A5P2AM21-F1
#
_cell.length_a   1.000
_cell.length_b   1.000
_cell.length_c   1.000
_cell.angle_alpha   90.00
_cell.angle_beta   90.00
_cell.angle_gamma   90.00
#
_symmetry.space_group_name_H-M   'P 1'
#
loop_
_entity.id
_entity.type
_entity.pdbx_description
1 polymer ?
#
loop_
_entity_poly.entity_id
_entity_poly.type
_entity_poly.pdbx_seq_one_letter_code
_entity_poly.pdbx_strand_id
1 'polypeptide(L)' 'MNGSPFDAGEGDWLVVVNAAGQCALWRPHLDVPKGWRVVHSGPDRESALDHVERHFAMAVDE' A
#
# COMPACT_ATOMS: atom_id res chain seq x y z
N MET A 1 -19.77 8.58 -9.12
CA MET A 1 -18.95 8.53 -7.90
C MET A 1 -18.75 7.06 -7.54
N ASN A 2 -17.62 6.48 -7.94
CA ASN A 2 -17.32 5.08 -7.70
C ASN A 2 -16.50 5.02 -6.39
N GLY A 3 -17.21 5.11 -5.27
CA GLY A 3 -16.61 4.95 -3.94
C GLY A 3 -16.27 3.48 -3.73
N SER A 4 -15.13 3.04 -4.28
CA SER A 4 -14.55 1.77 -3.87
C SER A 4 -14.40 1.82 -2.34
N PRO A 5 -14.73 0.75 -1.60
CA PRO A 5 -14.55 0.70 -0.14
C PRO A 5 -13.09 0.85 0.29
N PHE A 6 -12.18 0.84 -0.68
CA PHE A 6 -10.76 1.12 -0.54
C PHE A 6 -10.40 2.61 -0.71
N ASP A 7 -11.26 3.44 -1.30
CA ASP A 7 -10.88 4.73 -1.89
C ASP A 7 -10.98 5.93 -0.94
N ALA A 8 -12.00 6.00 -0.09
CA ALA A 8 -12.23 7.20 0.72
C ALA A 8 -12.33 6.87 2.21
N GLY A 9 -11.29 7.24 2.94
CA GLY A 9 -11.28 7.24 4.39
C GLY A 9 -10.08 8.05 4.83
N GLU A 10 -10.32 9.17 5.51
CA GLU A 10 -9.30 9.89 6.25
C GLU A 10 -8.64 8.91 7.23
N GLY A 11 -7.31 8.86 7.20
CA GLY A 11 -6.53 7.95 8.04
C GLY A 11 -5.31 7.41 7.31
N ASP A 12 -4.39 6.85 8.11
CA ASP A 12 -3.12 6.35 7.62
C ASP A 12 -3.29 5.27 6.55
N TRP A 13 -2.30 5.13 5.69
CA TRP A 13 -2.17 4.14 4.65
C TRP A 13 -0.89 3.35 4.83
N LEU A 14 -0.97 2.04 4.65
CA LEU A 14 0.18 1.15 4.79
C LEU A 14 0.62 0.67 3.40
N VAL A 15 1.92 0.55 3.23
CA VAL A 15 2.51 -0.22 2.13
C VAL A 15 2.94 -1.55 2.71
N VAL A 16 2.39 -2.63 2.19
CA VAL A 16 2.76 -4.00 2.57
C VAL A 16 3.49 -4.67 1.42
N VAL A 17 4.45 -5.53 1.75
CA VAL A 17 5.14 -6.40 0.80
C VAL A 17 5.01 -7.85 1.23
N ASN A 18 4.90 -8.76 0.27
CA ASN A 18 4.92 -10.19 0.54
C ASN A 18 6.32 -10.79 0.34
N ALA A 19 6.46 -12.08 0.67
CA ALA A 19 7.73 -12.80 0.48
C ALA A 19 8.16 -12.95 -1.00
N ALA A 20 7.23 -12.76 -1.95
CA ALA A 20 7.50 -12.77 -3.38
C ALA A 20 7.94 -11.38 -3.92
N GLY A 21 8.08 -10.37 -3.05
CA GLY A 21 8.50 -9.02 -3.43
C GLY A 21 7.37 -8.16 -4.02
N GLN A 22 6.13 -8.63 -4.02
CA GLN A 22 4.98 -7.86 -4.50
C GLN A 22 4.55 -6.87 -3.44
N CYS A 23 4.30 -5.62 -3.85
CA CYS A 23 3.79 -4.57 -2.97
C CYS A 23 2.29 -4.36 -3.17
N ALA A 24 1.60 -3.97 -2.10
CA ALA A 24 0.20 -3.57 -2.13
C ALA A 24 -0.06 -2.43 -1.13
N LEU A 25 -1.00 -1.56 -1.46
CA LEU A 25 -1.55 -0.59 -0.51
C LEU A 25 -2.57 -1.28 0.39
N TRP A 26 -2.50 -0.98 1.68
CA TRP A 26 -3.33 -1.59 2.71
C TRP A 26 -3.86 -0.52 3.67
N ARG A 27 -5.00 -0.82 4.31
CA ARG A 27 -5.59 0.05 5.32
C ARG A 27 -5.14 -0.42 6.72
N PRO A 28 -4.71 0.49 7.62
CA PRO A 28 -4.20 0.14 8.94
C PRO A 28 -5.26 -0.48 9.87
N HIS A 29 -6.55 -0.22 9.60
CA HIS A 29 -7.66 -0.79 10.37
C HIS A 29 -8.03 -2.22 9.93
N LEU A 30 -7.45 -2.73 8.84
CA LEU A 30 -7.65 -4.10 8.37
C LEU A 30 -6.48 -4.97 8.83
N ASP A 31 -6.78 -6.17 9.31
CA ASP A 31 -5.76 -7.15 9.68
C ASP A 31 -4.90 -7.51 8.45
N VAL A 32 -3.59 -7.42 8.59
CA VAL A 32 -2.66 -7.70 7.50
C VAL A 32 -2.58 -9.22 7.30
N PRO A 33 -2.84 -9.75 6.10
CA PRO A 33 -2.85 -11.19 5.88
C PRO A 33 -1.49 -11.81 6.21
N LYS A 34 -1.50 -13.03 6.75
CA LYS A 34 -0.28 -13.76 7.09
C LYS A 34 0.62 -13.89 5.84
N GLY A 35 1.90 -13.54 6.00
CA GLY A 35 2.89 -13.55 4.91
C GLY A 35 3.09 -12.20 4.23
N TRP A 36 2.28 -11.20 4.56
CA TRP A 36 2.50 -9.81 4.22
C TRP A 36 3.11 -9.07 5.41
N ARG A 37 3.97 -8.09 5.12
CA ARG A 37 4.66 -7.28 6.13
C ARG A 37 4.59 -5.81 5.75
N VAL A 38 4.30 -4.96 6.73
CA VAL A 38 4.28 -3.51 6.56
C VAL A 38 5.71 -3.02 6.38
N VAL A 39 5.95 -2.25 5.32
CA VAL A 39 7.25 -1.63 5.03
C VAL A 39 7.20 -0.10 5.15
N HIS A 40 6.02 0.49 5.01
CA HIS A 40 5.82 1.93 5.15
C HIS A 40 4.42 2.25 5.65
N SER A 41 4.29 3.37 6.35
CA SER A 41 3.01 3.95 6.78
C SER A 41 3.02 5.44 6.47
N GLY A 42 2.05 5.91 5.70
CA GLY A 42 1.85 7.32 5.37
C GLY A 42 0.55 7.86 5.97
N PRO A 43 0.46 9.16 6.26
CA PRO A 43 -0.76 9.77 6.81
C PRO A 43 -1.91 9.83 5.77
N ASP A 44 -1.57 9.67 4.49
CA ASP A 44 -2.48 9.75 3.37
C ASP A 44 -2.04 8.81 2.23
N ARG A 45 -2.94 8.61 1.26
CA ARG A 45 -2.71 7.69 0.14
C ARG A 45 -1.56 8.17 -0.75
N GLU A 46 -1.41 9.47 -0.94
CA GLU A 46 -0.43 10.06 -1.84
C GLU A 46 0.98 9.84 -1.31
N SER A 47 1.20 10.06 -0.01
CA SER A 47 2.44 9.74 0.69
C SER A 47 2.82 8.25 0.58
N ALA A 48 1.84 7.34 0.73
CA ALA A 48 2.08 5.92 0.58
C ALA A 48 2.36 5.51 -0.89
N LEU A 49 1.69 6.16 -1.84
CA LEU A 49 1.88 5.93 -3.28
C LEU A 49 3.28 6.39 -3.71
N ASP A 50 3.71 7.58 -3.27
CA ASP A 50 5.05 8.11 -3.55
C ASP A 50 6.15 7.16 -3.06
N HIS A 51 5.97 6.56 -1.87
CA HIS A 51 6.89 5.53 -1.39
C HIS A 51 6.91 4.29 -2.31
N VAL A 52 5.75 3.82 -2.76
CA VAL A 52 5.65 2.70 -3.71
C VAL A 52 6.34 3.04 -5.03
N GLU A 53 6.10 4.23 -5.58
CA GLU A 53 6.70 4.67 -6.84
C GLU A 53 8.22 4.80 -6.73
N ARG A 54 8.73 5.37 -5.63
CA ARG A 54 10.18 5.55 -5.42
C ARG A 54 10.93 4.26 -5.16
N HIS A 55 10.29 3.27 -4.53
CA HIS A 55 10.98 2.06 -4.06
C HIS A 55 10.66 0.80 -4.86
N PHE A 56 9.49 0.71 -5.49
CA PHE A 56 9.00 -0.52 -6.13
C PHE A 56 8.66 -0.35 -7.63
N ALA A 57 8.56 0.87 -8.17
CA ALA A 57 8.26 1.08 -9.60
C ALA A 57 9.39 0.69 -10.56
N MET A 58 10.50 0.15 -10.08
CA MET A 58 11.56 -0.40 -10.94
C MET A 58 11.23 -1.78 -11.53
N ALA A 59 10.04 -2.35 -11.26
CA ALA A 59 9.55 -3.57 -11.91
C ALA A 59 8.52 -3.23 -13.00
N VAL A 60 8.95 -2.49 -14.03
CA VAL A 60 8.29 -2.53 -15.35
C VAL A 60 8.96 -3.69 -16.09
N ASP A 61 8.34 -4.86 -16.03
CA ASP A 61 8.67 -5.99 -16.90
C ASP A 61 8.07 -5.67 -18.28
N GLU A 62 8.92 -5.56 -19.31
CA GLU A 62 8.52 -5.67 -20.72
C GLU A 62 8.42 -7.14 -21.13
#